data_AF-A0A1X0E2J1-F1
#
_entry.id   AF-A0A1X0E2J1-F1
#
_cell.length_a   1.000
_cell.length_b   1.000
_cell.length_c   1.000
_cell.angle_alpha   90.00
_cell.angle_beta   90.00
_cell.angle_gamma   90.00
#
_symmetry.space_group_name_H-M   'P 1'
#
loop_
_entity.id
_entity.type
_entity.pdbx_description
1 polymer ?
#
loop_
_entity_poly.entity_id
_entity_poly.type
_entity_poly.pdbx_seq_one_letter_code
_entity_poly.pdbx_strand_id
1 'polypeptide(L)'
;MIYTSGTTGTPKGVAITHRNVTRLFAGAAPVPTGPDQVWTQCHSLAFDYSVWEIWGALLHGGRLVVVPESVAASPEDLHALLVAEQVSV
;
A
#
# COMPACT_ATOMS: atom_id res chain seq x y z
N MET A 1 11.61 5.08 6.94
CA MET A 1 11.96 6.38 6.33
C MET A 1 11.67 6.28 4.85
N ILE A 2 11.14 7.34 4.25
CA ILE A 2 10.90 7.44 2.80
C ILE A 2 11.65 8.66 2.28
N TYR A 3 12.29 8.55 1.12
CA TYR A 3 13.01 9.65 0.51
C TYR A 3 12.21 10.29 -0.62
N THR A 4 12.23 11.62 -0.68
CA THR A 4 11.59 12.39 -1.75
C THR A 4 12.62 13.23 -2.50
N SER A 5 12.27 13.65 -3.73
CA SER A 5 13.12 14.55 -4.51
C SER A 5 13.35 15.85 -3.73
N GLY A 6 14.62 16.24 -3.63
CA GLY A 6 15.01 17.50 -3.01
C GLY A 6 15.22 18.57 -4.07
N THR A 7 14.62 19.74 -3.87
CA THR A 7 14.84 20.92 -4.73
C THR A 7 16.30 21.39 -4.79
N THR A 8 17.15 20.94 -3.87
CA THR A 8 18.58 21.26 -3.79
C THR A 8 19.47 20.20 -4.46
N GLY A 9 18.89 19.20 -5.13
CA GLY A 9 19.62 18.08 -5.75
C GLY A 9 19.92 16.91 -4.80
N THR A 10 19.76 17.08 -3.49
CA THR A 10 19.93 16.01 -2.49
C THR A 10 18.57 15.52 -2.01
N PRO A 11 18.25 14.22 -2.08
CA PRO A 11 17.01 13.67 -1.55
C PRO A 11 16.78 14.00 -0.07
N LYS A 12 15.51 14.25 0.30
CA LYS A 12 15.12 14.55 1.68
C LYS A 12 14.50 13.31 2.31
N GLY A 13 15.00 12.90 3.47
CA GLY A 13 14.44 11.78 4.23
C GLY A 13 13.27 12.23 5.09
N VAL A 14 12.10 11.63 4.87
CA VAL A 14 10.90 11.80 5.70
C VAL A 14 10.88 10.70 6.76
N ALA A 15 11.02 11.12 8.02
CA ALA A 15 10.90 10.23 9.17
C ALA A 15 9.43 10.12 9.58
N ILE A 16 8.89 8.90 9.55
CA ILE A 16 7.53 8.56 9.96
C ILE A 16 7.64 7.67 11.20
N THR A 17 6.98 8.04 12.30
CA THR A 17 6.96 7.22 13.52
C THR A 17 5.85 6.16 13.44
N HIS A 18 5.95 5.08 14.23
CA HIS A 18 4.87 4.09 14.37
C HIS A 18 3.53 4.74 14.76
N ARG A 19 3.54 5.77 15.62
CA ARG A 19 2.34 6.51 16.02
C ARG A 19 1.67 7.24 14.85
N ASN A 20 2.44 7.70 13.87
CA ASN A 20 1.86 8.31 12.67
C ASN A 20 1.07 7.27 11.87
N VAL A 21 1.63 6.07 11.69
CA VAL A 21 0.99 4.97 10.97
C VAL A 21 -0.27 4.50 11.71
N THR A 22 -0.21 4.24 13.01
CA THR A 22 -1.41 3.79 13.75
C THR A 22 -2.51 4.85 13.81
N ARG A 23 -2.14 6.14 13.85
CA ARG A 23 -3.12 7.24 13.77
C ARG A 23 -3.82 7.34 12.42
N LEU A 24 -3.12 7.06 11.32
CA LEU A 24 -3.68 7.07 9.97
C LEU A 24 -4.92 6.18 9.88
N PHE A 25 -4.85 4.99 10.47
CA PHE A 25 -5.93 4.01 10.47
C PHE A 25 -6.95 4.19 11.61
N ALA A 26 -6.67 5.06 12.58
CA ALA A 26 -7.57 5.29 13.71
C ALA A 26 -8.64 6.38 13.44
N GLY A 27 -8.54 7.18 12.37
CA GLY A 27 -9.36 8.41 12.29
C GLY A 27 -9.70 8.99 10.91
N ALA A 28 -9.38 8.35 9.77
CA ALA A 28 -9.49 9.03 8.47
C ALA A 28 -10.61 8.50 7.53
N ALA A 29 -10.97 7.22 7.56
CA ALA A 29 -12.07 6.65 6.78
C ALA A 29 -12.39 5.23 7.29
N PRO A 30 -13.61 4.70 7.10
CA PRO A 30 -13.86 3.29 7.35
C PRO A 30 -13.00 2.46 6.39
N VAL A 31 -12.01 1.77 6.95
CA VAL A 31 -11.21 0.78 6.21
C VAL A 31 -12.00 -0.52 6.22
N PRO A 32 -12.26 -1.15 5.06
CA PRO A 32 -12.90 -2.46 5.01
C PRO A 32 -12.14 -3.46 5.88
N THR A 33 -12.87 -4.21 6.71
CA THR A 33 -12.30 -5.17 7.65
C THR A 33 -12.79 -6.59 7.39
N GLY A 34 -11.98 -7.56 7.82
CA GLY A 34 -12.31 -8.97 7.75
C GLY A 34 -11.55 -9.74 6.66
N PRO A 35 -11.60 -11.08 6.73
CA PRO A 35 -10.80 -11.99 5.90
C PRO A 35 -11.17 -11.94 4.41
N ASP A 36 -12.37 -11.46 4.07
CA ASP A 36 -12.83 -11.31 2.70
C ASP A 36 -12.27 -10.05 2.01
N GLN A 37 -11.56 -9.19 2.76
CA GLN A 37 -10.94 -8.00 2.20
C GLN A 37 -9.57 -8.34 1.64
N VAL A 38 -9.45 -8.27 0.31
CA VAL A 38 -8.21 -8.58 -0.41
C VAL A 38 -7.63 -7.27 -0.96
N TRP A 39 -6.41 -6.98 -0.55
CA TRP A 39 -5.64 -5.79 -0.92
C TRP A 39 -4.46 -6.16 -1.80
N THR A 40 -4.00 -5.24 -2.63
CA THR A 40 -2.72 -5.37 -3.33
C THR A 40 -1.63 -4.52 -2.71
N GLN A 41 -0.42 -5.06 -2.62
CA GLN A 41 0.80 -4.26 -2.55
C GLN A 41 1.38 -4.20 -3.97
N CYS A 42 1.06 -3.13 -4.71
CA CYS A 42 1.51 -2.93 -6.09
C CYS A 42 2.37 -1.68 -6.25
N HIS A 43 2.33 -0.74 -5.29
CA HIS A 43 3.22 0.41 -5.30
C HIS A 43 4.58 0.08 -4.69
N SER A 44 5.62 0.72 -5.21
CA SER A 44 6.98 0.63 -4.66
C SER A 44 7.00 0.89 -3.15
N LEU A 45 7.80 0.12 -2.41
CA LEU A 45 8.05 0.34 -0.98
C LEU A 45 8.75 1.69 -0.69
N ALA A 46 9.29 2.35 -1.72
CA ALA A 46 9.82 3.70 -1.63
C ALA A 46 8.75 4.79 -1.76
N PHE A 47 7.50 4.43 -2.09
CA PHE A 47 6.37 5.35 -2.17
C PHE A 47 5.48 5.21 -0.92
N ASP A 48 4.96 6.32 -0.42
CA ASP A 48 4.24 6.35 0.87
C ASP A 48 2.91 5.61 0.84
N TYR A 49 2.28 5.49 -0.34
CA TYR A 49 1.05 4.72 -0.51
C TYR A 49 1.21 3.22 -0.17
N SER A 50 2.42 2.65 -0.29
CA SER A 50 2.69 1.27 0.14
C SER A 50 2.41 1.04 1.63
N VAL A 51 2.52 2.09 2.46
CA VAL A 51 2.15 2.04 3.88
C VAL A 51 0.64 1.82 4.03
N TRP A 52 -0.17 2.44 3.18
CA TRP A 52 -1.62 2.25 3.19
C TRP A 52 -1.99 0.84 2.74
N GLU A 53 -1.41 0.35 1.65
CA GLU A 53 -1.65 -1.00 1.12
C GLU A 53 -1.36 -2.10 2.16
N ILE A 54 -0.16 -2.06 2.76
CA ILE A 54 0.31 -3.11 3.67
C ILE A 54 -0.50 -3.09 4.98
N TRP A 55 -0.55 -1.93 5.63
CA TRP A 55 -1.17 -1.83 6.96
C TRP A 55 -2.69 -1.76 6.90
N GLY A 56 -3.27 -1.35 5.76
CA GLY A 56 -4.69 -1.45 5.47
C GLY A 56 -5.17 -2.89 5.59
N ALA A 57 -4.48 -3.84 4.95
CA ALA A 57 -4.78 -5.26 5.08
C ALA A 57 -4.46 -5.81 6.49
N LEU A 58 -3.21 -5.66 6.93
CA LEU A 58 -2.70 -6.38 8.10
C LEU A 58 -3.30 -5.92 9.43
N LEU A 59 -3.70 -4.65 9.56
CA LEU A 59 -4.34 -4.14 10.78
C LEU A 59 -5.84 -4.43 10.84
N HIS A 60 -6.46 -4.82 9.73
CA HIS A 60 -7.91 -5.00 9.61
C HIS A 60 -8.34 -6.44 9.29
N GLY A 61 -7.40 -7.38 9.33
CA GLY A 61 -7.65 -8.80 9.13
C GLY A 61 -7.86 -9.23 7.67
N GLY A 62 -7.43 -8.41 6.71
CA GLY A 62 -7.48 -8.71 5.29
C GLY A 62 -6.30 -9.53 4.78
N ARG A 63 -6.38 -9.98 3.52
CA ARG A 63 -5.30 -10.64 2.77
C ARG A 63 -4.53 -9.61 1.95
N LEU A 64 -3.20 -9.65 1.99
CA LEU A 64 -2.35 -8.82 1.14
C LEU A 64 -1.75 -9.66 0.00
N VAL A 65 -2.04 -9.28 -1.23
CA VAL A 65 -1.46 -9.86 -2.45
C VAL A 65 -0.23 -9.04 -2.83
N VAL A 66 0.95 -9.66 -2.81
CA VAL A 66 2.19 -9.03 -3.27
C VAL A 66 2.27 -9.12 -4.78
N VAL A 67 2.20 -7.98 -5.47
CA VAL A 67 2.14 -7.93 -6.93
C VAL A 67 3.57 -7.82 -7.49
N PRO A 68 4.00 -8.71 -8.40
CA PRO A 68 5.29 -8.57 -9.06
C PRO A 68 5.37 -7.26 -9.85
N GLU A 69 6.54 -6.61 -9.86
CA GLU A 69 6.73 -5.32 -10.54
C GLU A 69 6.38 -5.36 -12.03
N SER A 70 6.72 -6.46 -12.72
CA SER A 70 6.36 -6.66 -14.12
C SER A 70 4.84 -6.70 -14.36
N VAL A 71 4.08 -7.20 -13.39
CA VAL A 71 2.62 -7.25 -13.44
C VAL A 71 2.04 -5.89 -13.11
N ALA A 72 2.55 -5.21 -12.07
CA ALA A 72 2.11 -3.86 -11.70
C ALA A 72 2.32 -2.83 -12.83
N ALA A 73 3.33 -3.03 -13.68
CA ALA A 73 3.63 -2.19 -14.83
C ALA A 73 2.78 -2.48 -16.09
N SER A 74 1.98 -3.55 -16.08
CA SER A 74 1.16 -4.00 -17.21
C SER A 74 -0.33 -3.87 -16.84
N PRO A 75 -1.09 -2.92 -17.41
CA PRO A 75 -2.50 -2.75 -17.08
C PRO A 75 -3.34 -4.01 -17.28
N GLU A 76 -3.07 -4.76 -18.36
CA GLU A 76 -3.78 -6.00 -18.70
C GLU A 76 -3.47 -7.11 -17.70
N ASP A 77 -2.19 -7.33 -17.37
CA ASP A 77 -1.78 -8.38 -16.43
C ASP A 77 -2.20 -8.03 -14.99
N LEU A 78 -2.09 -6.75 -14.62
CA LEU A 78 -2.58 -6.27 -13.33
C LEU A 78 -4.08 -6.53 -13.21
N HIS A 79 -4.88 -6.13 -14.20
CA HIS A 79 -6.31 -6.39 -14.20
C HIS A 79 -6.62 -7.89 -14.09
N ALA A 80 -5.91 -8.74 -14.85
CA ALA A 80 -6.09 -10.19 -14.76
C ALA A 80 -5.79 -10.73 -13.34
N LEU A 81 -4.73 -10.24 -12.70
CA LEU A 81 -4.39 -10.59 -11.31
C LEU A 81 -5.47 -10.12 -10.33
N LEU A 82 -5.95 -8.87 -10.45
CA LEU A 82 -7.00 -8.33 -9.58
C LEU A 82 -8.25 -9.21 -9.60
N VAL A 83 -8.67 -9.65 -10.78
CA VAL A 83 -9.82 -10.54 -10.95
C VAL A 83 -9.55 -11.93 -10.37
N ALA A 84 -8.39 -12.52 -10.68
CA ALA A 84 -8.03 -13.86 -10.23
C ALA A 84 -7.93 -13.96 -8.71
N GLU A 85 -7.39 -12.91 -8.07
CA GLU A 85 -7.20 -12.83 -6.63
C GLU A 85 -8.44 -12.31 -5.88
N GLN A 86 -9.50 -11.89 -6.60
CA GLN A 86 -10.71 -11.31 -6.02
C GLN A 86 -10.41 -10.06 -5.17
N VAL A 87 -9.57 -9.15 -5.68
CA VAL A 87 -9.23 -7.90 -5.00
C VAL A 87 -10.49 -7.05 -4.76
N SER A 88 -10.66 -6.55 -3.53
CA SER A 88 -11.91 -5.92 -3.07
C SER A 88 -11.74 -4.47 -2.62
N VAL A 89 -10.51 -3.96 -2.58
CA VAL A 89 -10.14 -2.60 -2.13
C VAL A 89 -9.24 -1.92 -3.14
#